data_AF-A0A538PZ13-F1
#
_entry.id   AF-A0A538PZ13-F1
#
_cell.length_a   1.000
_cell.length_b   1.000
_cell.length_c   1.000
_cell.angle_alpha   90.00
_cell.angle_beta   90.00
_cell.angle_gamma   90.00
#
_symmetry.space_group_name_H-M   'P 1'
#
loop_
_entity.id
_entity.type
_entity.pdbx_description
1 polymer ?
#
loop_
_entity_poly.entity_id
_entity_poly.type
_entity_poly.pdbx_seq_one_letter_code
_entity_poly.pdbx_strand_id
1 'polypeptide(L)'
;MLDDLLHELSRITDERELVMVGSQSIHAVTNDVPIEVVMSRECDLLLDESDSLTGVIDEGFGPDSPRAAETAVYVDTVSSTFPFLPAGWEQRLVPLAPDLPHIRCLEIHDLVLSKLVAGPLKDYELIAVLLDRKLADVGTVRDRIVAVPDLHMRAILAARLQIVLESAAR
;
A
#
# COMPACT_ATOMS: atom_id res chain seq x y z
N MET A 1 6.33 13.92 9.52
CA MET A 1 6.25 12.63 10.26
C MET A 1 6.49 11.46 9.32
N LEU A 2 5.58 11.15 8.38
CA LEU A 2 5.84 10.15 7.34
C LEU A 2 7.00 10.58 6.43
N ASP A 3 6.97 11.82 5.94
CA ASP A 3 8.03 12.35 5.08
C ASP A 3 9.42 12.25 5.72
N ASP A 4 9.54 12.65 7.00
CA ASP A 4 10.78 12.49 7.78
C ASP A 4 11.22 11.03 7.88
N LEU A 5 10.27 10.11 8.14
CA LEU A 5 10.54 8.67 8.21
C LEU A 5 11.12 8.16 6.89
N LEU A 6 10.55 8.56 5.76
CA LEU A 6 10.97 8.08 4.44
C LEU A 6 12.34 8.64 4.04
N HIS A 7 12.64 9.89 4.41
CA HIS A 7 13.98 10.47 4.21
C HIS A 7 15.05 9.83 5.11
N GLU A 8 14.71 9.50 6.35
CA GLU A 8 15.62 8.75 7.24
C GLU A 8 15.85 7.32 6.73
N LEU A 9 14.78 6.65 6.32
CA LEU A 9 14.83 5.31 5.75
C LEU A 9 15.68 5.29 4.46
N SER A 10 15.48 6.25 3.56
CA SER A 10 16.28 6.40 2.34
C SER A 10 17.79 6.45 2.63
N ARG A 11 18.20 7.17 3.67
CA ARG A 11 19.61 7.29 4.05
C ARG A 11 20.15 5.99 4.63
N ILE A 12 19.38 5.28 5.46
CA ILE A 12 19.88 4.05 6.10
C ILE A 12 19.95 2.88 5.11
N THR A 13 19.13 2.91 4.05
CA THR A 13 19.12 1.89 2.99
C THR A 13 20.02 2.23 1.81
N ASP A 14 20.81 3.31 1.89
CA ASP A 14 21.68 3.80 0.81
C ASP A 14 20.93 3.96 -0.53
N GLU A 15 19.73 4.55 -0.46
CA GLU A 15 18.82 4.77 -1.59
C GLU A 15 18.44 3.49 -2.36
N ARG A 16 18.53 2.32 -1.70
CA ARG A 16 18.03 1.06 -2.28
C ARG A 16 16.56 1.21 -2.69
N GLU A 17 16.21 0.61 -3.82
CA GLU A 17 14.81 0.52 -4.23
C GLU A 17 13.98 -0.27 -3.19
N LEU A 18 12.92 0.36 -2.69
CA LEU A 18 11.97 -0.22 -1.73
C LEU A 18 10.57 -0.15 -2.32
N VAL A 19 9.76 -1.18 -2.11
CA VAL A 19 8.40 -1.22 -2.62
C VAL A 19 7.40 -1.00 -1.49
N MET A 20 6.65 0.10 -1.55
CA MET A 20 5.57 0.42 -0.63
C MET A 20 4.25 -0.16 -1.14
N VAL A 21 3.56 -0.92 -0.29
CA VAL A 21 2.33 -1.65 -0.68
C VAL A 21 1.09 -1.28 0.16
N GLY A 22 1.28 -0.39 1.13
CA GLY A 22 0.25 0.06 2.06
C GLY A 22 -0.55 1.26 1.59
N SER A 23 -1.45 1.76 2.46
CA SER A 23 -2.25 2.98 2.22
C SER A 23 -1.38 4.20 1.92
N GLN A 24 -0.15 4.23 2.44
CA GLN A 24 0.79 5.32 2.18
C GLN A 24 1.19 5.44 0.70
N SER A 25 0.97 4.39 -0.11
CA SER A 25 1.16 4.43 -1.57
C SER A 25 0.30 5.50 -2.26
N ILE A 26 -0.78 5.96 -1.63
CA ILE A 26 -1.70 6.97 -2.17
C ILE A 26 -1.01 8.34 -2.31
N HIS A 27 0.02 8.61 -1.49
CA HIS A 27 0.84 9.82 -1.61
C HIS A 27 1.53 9.94 -2.98
N ALA A 28 1.76 8.84 -3.70
CA ALA A 28 2.33 8.86 -5.05
C ALA A 28 1.36 9.37 -6.13
N VAL A 29 0.06 9.43 -5.81
CA VAL A 29 -1.02 9.70 -6.79
C VAL A 29 -1.65 11.07 -6.56
N THR A 30 -1.71 11.53 -5.31
CA THR A 30 -2.38 12.79 -4.97
C THR A 30 -1.74 13.46 -3.76
N ASN A 31 -1.72 14.80 -3.78
CA ASN A 31 -1.38 15.62 -2.62
C ASN A 31 -2.58 15.84 -1.68
N ASP A 32 -3.80 15.64 -2.16
CA ASP A 32 -5.03 15.73 -1.38
C ASP A 32 -5.38 14.32 -0.87
N VAL A 33 -4.61 13.80 0.07
CA VAL A 33 -4.76 12.42 0.55
C VAL A 33 -6.01 12.25 1.44
N PRO A 34 -6.76 11.12 1.33
CA PRO A 34 -7.88 10.83 2.23
C PRO A 34 -7.49 10.82 3.70
N ILE A 35 -8.43 11.15 4.60
CA ILE A 35 -8.17 11.20 6.05
C ILE A 35 -7.77 9.82 6.60
N GLU A 36 -8.29 8.75 6.02
CA GLU A 36 -7.95 7.36 6.33
C GLU A 36 -6.46 7.08 6.13
N VAL A 37 -5.84 7.73 5.13
CA VAL A 37 -4.40 7.62 4.85
C VAL A 37 -3.61 8.47 5.83
N VAL A 38 -4.04 9.71 6.09
CA VAL A 38 -3.40 10.62 7.05
C VAL A 38 -3.36 10.02 8.46
N MET A 39 -4.42 9.32 8.85
CA MET A 39 -4.52 8.64 10.15
C MET A 39 -3.75 7.32 10.20
N SER A 40 -3.30 6.81 9.05
CA SER A 40 -2.53 5.58 8.98
C SER A 40 -1.12 5.80 9.52
N ARG A 41 -0.73 4.95 10.47
CA ARG A 41 0.56 5.00 11.16
C ARG A 41 1.59 4.06 10.54
N GLU A 42 1.11 3.05 9.83
CA GLU A 42 1.91 2.00 9.20
C GLU A 42 2.36 2.44 7.80
N CYS A 43 3.64 2.24 7.53
CA CYS A 43 4.26 2.34 6.21
C CYS A 43 4.67 0.93 5.76
N ASP A 44 3.79 0.25 5.05
CA ASP A 44 3.99 -1.15 4.65
C ASP A 44 5.01 -1.26 3.51
N LEU A 45 6.14 -1.93 3.76
CA LEU A 45 7.20 -2.15 2.78
C LEU A 45 7.38 -3.64 2.47
N LEU A 46 7.43 -3.97 1.18
CA LEU A 46 7.67 -5.31 0.69
C LEU A 46 9.14 -5.70 0.90
N LEU A 47 9.41 -6.49 1.94
CA LEU A 47 10.73 -6.98 2.31
C LEU A 47 10.58 -8.40 2.86
N ASP A 48 11.34 -9.35 2.30
CA ASP A 48 11.32 -10.72 2.79
C ASP A 48 12.10 -10.86 4.11
N GLU A 49 11.72 -11.83 4.94
CA GLU A 49 12.42 -12.10 6.21
C GLU A 49 13.91 -12.43 6.02
N SER A 50 14.28 -13.00 4.87
CA SER A 50 15.68 -13.29 4.52
C SER A 50 16.47 -12.06 4.06
N ASP A 51 15.81 -10.94 3.83
CA ASP A 51 16.46 -9.71 3.43
C ASP A 51 17.27 -9.13 4.60
N SER A 52 18.52 -8.77 4.32
CA SER A 52 19.42 -8.22 5.34
C SER A 52 18.93 -6.89 5.93
N LEU A 53 18.05 -6.16 5.24
CA LEU A 53 17.49 -4.91 5.74
C LEU A 53 16.34 -5.10 6.72
N THR A 54 15.65 -6.24 6.72
CA THR A 54 14.45 -6.46 7.54
C THR A 54 14.75 -6.22 9.02
N GLY A 55 15.81 -6.85 9.55
CA GLY A 55 16.20 -6.63 10.95
C GLY A 55 16.63 -5.19 11.28
N VAL A 56 17.27 -4.49 10.33
CA VAL A 56 17.68 -3.08 10.51
C VAL A 56 16.46 -2.17 10.55
N ILE A 57 15.47 -2.43 9.70
CA ILE A 57 14.22 -1.68 9.62
C ILE A 57 13.37 -1.95 10.86
N ASP A 58 13.23 -3.20 11.28
CA ASP A 58 12.43 -3.56 12.46
C ASP A 58 12.99 -2.89 13.74
N GLU A 59 14.32 -2.89 13.90
CA GLU A 59 14.96 -2.26 15.06
C GLU A 59 14.84 -0.73 15.04
N GLY A 60 15.08 -0.10 13.88
CA GLY A 60 15.17 1.36 13.78
C GLY A 60 13.85 2.08 13.50
N PHE A 61 12.93 1.42 12.78
CA PHE A 61 11.74 2.03 12.20
C PHE A 61 10.46 1.21 12.45
N GLY A 62 10.59 -0.01 12.99
CA GLY A 62 9.47 -0.87 13.32
C GLY A 62 8.53 -0.30 14.39
N PRO A 63 7.39 -0.95 14.64
CA PRO A 63 6.35 -0.46 15.56
C PRO A 63 6.84 -0.28 17.00
N ASP A 64 7.81 -1.08 17.43
CA ASP A 64 8.39 -1.06 18.77
C ASP A 64 9.68 -0.21 18.85
N SER A 65 10.07 0.47 17.77
CA SER A 65 11.26 1.30 17.73
C SER A 65 11.12 2.57 18.59
N PRO A 66 12.22 3.12 19.14
CA PRO A 66 12.19 4.43 19.82
C PRO A 66 11.59 5.53 18.94
N ARG A 67 11.88 5.47 17.64
CA ARG A 67 11.34 6.40 16.65
C ARG A 67 9.81 6.34 16.57
N ALA A 68 9.23 5.14 16.55
CA ALA A 68 7.79 4.93 16.54
C ALA A 68 7.14 5.39 17.85
N ALA A 69 7.82 5.26 18.99
CA ALA A 69 7.33 5.77 20.27
C ALA A 69 7.22 7.30 20.29
N GLU A 70 8.14 8.00 19.62
CA GLU A 70 8.16 9.47 19.55
C GLU A 70 7.19 10.04 18.50
N THR A 71 7.12 9.39 17.33
CA THR A 71 6.41 9.92 16.15
C THR A 71 5.15 9.15 15.79
N ALA A 72 4.84 8.05 16.46
CA ALA A 72 3.70 7.19 16.17
C ALA A 72 3.69 6.52 14.76
N VAL A 73 4.47 6.97 13.79
CA VAL A 73 4.59 6.39 12.44
C VAL A 73 5.75 5.42 12.41
N TYR A 74 5.54 4.26 11.78
CA TYR A 74 6.50 3.16 11.73
C TYR A 74 6.45 2.44 10.37
N VAL A 75 7.50 1.67 10.08
CA VAL A 75 7.55 0.73 8.96
C VAL A 75 7.03 -0.62 9.42
N ASP A 76 6.17 -1.24 8.61
CA ASP A 76 5.79 -2.64 8.76
C ASP A 76 6.32 -3.42 7.55
N THR A 77 7.18 -4.41 7.78
CA THR A 77 7.73 -5.23 6.69
C THR A 77 6.76 -6.34 6.35
N VAL A 78 6.34 -6.40 5.08
CA VAL A 78 5.42 -7.41 4.58
C VAL A 78 6.13 -8.33 3.58
N SER A 79 5.93 -9.64 3.73
CA SER A 79 6.57 -10.62 2.85
C SER A 79 6.09 -10.50 1.40
N SER A 80 7.00 -10.78 0.46
CA SER A 80 6.70 -10.83 -0.98
C SER A 80 5.73 -11.95 -1.38
N THR A 81 5.39 -12.85 -0.46
CA THR A 81 4.37 -13.90 -0.65
C THR A 81 2.95 -13.38 -0.45
N PHE A 82 2.81 -12.20 0.17
CA PHE A 82 1.54 -11.56 0.50
C PHE A 82 0.79 -10.82 -0.65
N PRO A 83 1.39 -10.48 -1.82
CA PRO A 83 0.65 -9.79 -2.87
C PRO A 83 -0.08 -10.78 -3.79
N PHE A 84 -1.40 -10.93 -3.60
CA PHE A 84 -2.31 -11.52 -4.60
C PHE A 84 -2.56 -10.54 -5.76
N LEU A 85 -1.49 -9.95 -6.28
CA LEU A 85 -1.52 -8.95 -7.34
C LEU A 85 -1.55 -9.62 -8.72
N PRO A 86 -2.12 -8.96 -9.73
CA PRO A 86 -2.16 -9.51 -11.07
C PRO A 86 -0.78 -9.42 -11.72
N ALA A 87 -0.50 -10.32 -12.66
CA ALA A 87 0.79 -10.40 -13.32
C ALA A 87 1.27 -9.01 -13.82
N GLY A 88 2.55 -8.74 -13.59
CA GLY A 88 3.21 -7.52 -14.02
C GLY A 88 2.85 -6.26 -13.25
N TRP A 89 2.38 -6.40 -12.00
CA TRP A 89 2.17 -5.28 -11.08
C TRP A 89 3.49 -4.54 -10.78
N GLU A 90 4.61 -5.25 -10.78
CA GLU A 90 5.94 -4.70 -10.58
C GLU A 90 6.28 -3.63 -11.63
N GLN A 91 5.85 -3.83 -12.89
CA GLN A 91 6.08 -2.85 -13.96
C GLN A 91 5.14 -1.64 -13.89
N ARG A 92 4.11 -1.70 -13.04
CA ARG A 92 3.15 -0.60 -12.83
C ARG A 92 3.48 0.25 -11.62
N LEU A 93 4.49 -0.14 -10.82
CA LEU A 93 4.96 0.64 -9.69
C LEU A 93 5.23 2.09 -10.08
N VAL A 94 4.85 3.02 -9.21
CA VAL A 94 5.02 4.47 -9.41
C VAL A 94 6.02 5.01 -8.38
N PRO A 95 6.89 5.98 -8.74
CA PRO A 95 7.74 6.62 -7.74
C PRO A 95 6.88 7.42 -6.75
N LEU A 96 7.24 7.42 -5.46
CA LEU A 96 6.52 8.15 -4.42
C LEU A 96 6.52 9.67 -4.68
N ALA A 97 7.71 10.23 -4.86
CA ALA A 97 7.91 11.67 -5.03
C ALA A 97 9.23 11.93 -5.79
N PRO A 98 9.41 13.14 -6.38
CA PRO A 98 10.62 13.47 -7.13
C PRO A 98 11.93 13.38 -6.33
N ASP A 99 11.87 13.63 -5.02
CA ASP A 99 12.97 13.58 -4.06
C ASP A 99 13.15 12.21 -3.38
N LEU A 100 12.19 11.29 -3.54
CA LEU A 100 12.25 9.91 -3.07
C LEU A 100 11.95 8.90 -4.22
N PRO A 101 12.70 8.94 -5.34
CA PRO A 101 12.37 8.17 -6.55
C PRO A 101 12.58 6.65 -6.40
N HIS A 102 13.41 6.23 -5.44
CA HIS A 102 13.71 4.83 -5.12
C HIS A 102 12.60 4.17 -4.27
N ILE A 103 11.69 4.96 -3.69
CA ILE A 103 10.51 4.42 -3.02
C ILE A 103 9.42 4.24 -4.08
N ARG A 104 9.13 2.98 -4.40
CA ARG A 104 8.19 2.56 -5.43
C ARG A 104 6.86 2.17 -4.80
N CYS A 105 5.81 2.90 -5.07
CA CYS A 105 4.48 2.64 -4.55
C CYS A 105 3.66 1.76 -5.49
N LEU A 106 2.76 0.95 -4.92
CA LEU A 106 1.74 0.28 -5.72
C LEU A 106 0.91 1.28 -6.50
N GLU A 107 0.64 0.93 -7.75
CA GLU A 107 -0.33 1.63 -8.57
C GLU A 107 -1.71 1.56 -7.90
N ILE A 108 -2.51 2.63 -8.03
CA ILE A 108 -3.73 2.79 -7.22
C ILE A 108 -4.73 1.63 -7.37
N HIS A 109 -4.85 1.01 -8.55
CA HIS A 109 -5.77 -0.10 -8.77
C HIS A 109 -5.21 -1.42 -8.21
N ASP A 110 -3.89 -1.60 -8.25
CA ASP A 110 -3.22 -2.72 -7.60
C ASP A 110 -3.28 -2.59 -6.06
N LEU A 111 -3.19 -1.37 -5.53
CA LEU A 111 -3.42 -1.08 -4.11
C LEU A 111 -4.87 -1.40 -3.70
N VAL A 112 -5.86 -0.99 -4.49
CA VAL A 112 -7.27 -1.36 -4.22
C VAL A 112 -7.39 -2.88 -4.16
N LEU A 113 -6.71 -3.61 -5.05
CA LEU A 113 -6.69 -5.06 -5.04
C LEU A 113 -6.07 -5.62 -3.75
N SER A 114 -4.92 -5.11 -3.31
CA SER A 114 -4.26 -5.58 -2.07
C SER A 114 -5.14 -5.33 -0.84
N LYS A 115 -5.85 -4.20 -0.81
CA LYS A 115 -6.80 -3.85 0.27
C LYS A 115 -8.06 -4.72 0.25
N LEU A 116 -8.56 -5.07 -0.94
CA LEU A 116 -9.64 -6.05 -1.08
C LEU A 116 -9.21 -7.44 -0.60
N VAL A 117 -7.94 -7.82 -0.74
CA VAL A 117 -7.40 -9.10 -0.23
C VAL A 117 -7.34 -9.10 1.30
N ALA A 118 -6.77 -8.05 1.91
CA ALA A 118 -6.67 -7.92 3.36
C ALA A 118 -8.05 -7.88 4.02
N GLY A 119 -8.94 -7.03 3.51
CA GLY A 119 -10.36 -6.98 3.83
C GLY A 119 -10.82 -6.60 5.26
N PRO A 120 -10.05 -5.93 6.14
CA PRO A 120 -10.63 -5.31 7.33
C PRO A 120 -11.58 -4.15 6.95
N LEU A 121 -12.51 -3.81 7.84
CA LEU A 121 -13.53 -2.78 7.58
C LEU A 121 -12.93 -1.43 7.12
N LYS A 122 -11.82 -0.99 7.74
CA LYS A 122 -11.10 0.24 7.38
C LYS A 122 -10.68 0.29 5.91
N ASP A 123 -10.36 -0.84 5.32
CA ASP A 123 -9.91 -0.93 3.93
C ASP A 123 -11.08 -0.76 2.97
N TYR A 124 -12.28 -1.20 3.33
CA TYR A 124 -13.49 -0.97 2.52
C TYR A 124 -13.89 0.49 2.51
N GLU A 125 -13.79 1.16 3.67
CA GLU A 125 -14.00 2.61 3.79
C GLU A 125 -13.00 3.38 2.91
N LEU A 126 -11.71 3.03 2.99
CA LEU A 126 -10.68 3.62 2.13
C LEU A 126 -10.98 3.42 0.64
N ILE A 127 -11.30 2.19 0.21
CA ILE A 127 -11.59 1.91 -1.20
C ILE A 127 -12.81 2.72 -1.68
N ALA A 128 -13.87 2.81 -0.86
CA ALA A 128 -15.04 3.63 -1.20
C ALA A 128 -14.66 5.08 -1.47
N VAL A 129 -13.82 5.67 -0.62
CA VAL A 129 -13.32 7.04 -0.79
C VAL A 129 -12.47 7.19 -2.05
N LEU A 130 -11.58 6.23 -2.34
CA LEU A 130 -10.77 6.27 -3.56
C LEU A 130 -11.61 6.24 -4.84
N LEU A 131 -12.69 5.46 -4.85
CA LEU A 131 -13.61 5.35 -5.98
C LEU A 131 -14.49 6.60 -6.12
N ASP A 132 -15.04 7.11 -5.02
CA ASP A 132 -15.89 8.32 -5.01
C ASP A 132 -15.11 9.55 -5.50
N ARG A 133 -13.87 9.70 -5.03
CA ARG A 133 -12.96 10.78 -5.43
C ARG A 133 -12.35 10.58 -6.82
N LYS A 134 -12.68 9.48 -7.51
CA LYS A 134 -12.15 9.11 -8.84
C LYS A 134 -10.62 9.00 -8.88
N LEU A 135 -10.01 8.64 -7.75
CA LEU A 135 -8.58 8.33 -7.69
C LEU A 135 -8.30 6.94 -8.25
N ALA A 136 -9.28 6.03 -8.15
CA ALA A 136 -9.27 4.74 -8.83
C ALA A 136 -10.54 4.55 -9.68
N ASP A 137 -10.39 3.85 -10.80
CA ASP A 137 -11.48 3.50 -11.71
C ASP A 137 -11.97 2.07 -11.47
N VAL A 138 -13.28 1.92 -11.29
CA VAL A 138 -13.91 0.61 -11.02
C VAL A 138 -13.70 -0.37 -12.20
N GLY A 139 -13.72 0.12 -13.44
CA GLY A 139 -13.49 -0.73 -14.62
C GLY A 139 -12.11 -1.36 -14.58
N THR A 140 -11.09 -0.55 -14.31
CA THR A 140 -9.70 -0.97 -14.20
C THR A 140 -9.50 -1.92 -13.02
N VAL A 141 -10.13 -1.68 -11.85
CA VAL A 141 -10.08 -2.64 -10.73
C VAL A 141 -10.69 -3.99 -11.14
N ARG A 142 -11.81 -4.00 -11.86
CA ARG A 142 -12.41 -5.26 -12.37
C ARG A 142 -11.47 -5.98 -13.33
N ASP A 143 -10.81 -5.27 -14.23
CA ASP A 143 -9.83 -5.85 -15.14
C ASP A 143 -8.64 -6.46 -14.38
N ARG A 144 -8.18 -5.79 -13.32
CA ARG A 144 -7.15 -6.31 -12.42
C ARG A 144 -7.60 -7.58 -11.69
N ILE A 145 -8.83 -7.62 -11.19
CA ILE A 145 -9.41 -8.84 -10.60
C ILE A 145 -9.40 -9.99 -11.61
N VAL A 146 -9.83 -9.77 -12.85
CA VAL A 146 -9.85 -10.81 -13.89
C VAL A 146 -8.46 -11.36 -14.19
N ALA A 147 -7.42 -10.53 -14.07
CA ALA A 147 -6.03 -10.91 -14.32
C ALA A 147 -5.35 -11.68 -13.16
N VAL A 148 -5.98 -11.79 -11.98
CA VAL A 148 -5.43 -12.58 -10.85
C VAL A 148 -5.40 -14.07 -11.22
N PRO A 149 -4.30 -14.82 -11.09
CA PRO A 149 -4.24 -16.22 -11.54
C PRO A 149 -5.27 -17.15 -10.88
N ASP A 150 -5.51 -16.99 -9.57
CA ASP A 150 -6.39 -17.86 -8.78
C ASP A 150 -7.88 -17.51 -9.00
N LEU A 151 -8.63 -18.42 -9.61
CA LEU A 151 -10.07 -18.28 -9.89
C LEU A 151 -10.94 -18.10 -8.63
N HIS A 152 -10.62 -18.79 -7.54
CA HIS A 152 -11.36 -18.65 -6.29
C HIS A 152 -11.13 -17.26 -5.69
N MET A 153 -9.89 -16.78 -5.73
CA MET A 153 -9.55 -15.42 -5.31
C MET A 153 -10.29 -14.37 -6.16
N ARG A 154 -10.41 -14.56 -7.48
CA ARG A 154 -11.21 -13.63 -8.33
C ARG A 154 -12.64 -13.48 -7.83
N ALA A 155 -13.29 -14.59 -7.48
CA ALA A 155 -14.67 -14.56 -7.00
C ALA A 155 -14.80 -13.83 -5.66
N ILE A 156 -13.86 -14.04 -4.74
CA ILE A 156 -13.80 -13.32 -3.46
C ILE A 156 -13.61 -11.82 -3.70
N LEU A 157 -12.64 -11.43 -4.51
CA LEU A 157 -12.35 -10.01 -4.79
C LEU A 157 -13.52 -9.32 -5.48
N ALA A 158 -14.17 -9.99 -6.44
CA ALA A 158 -15.36 -9.45 -7.10
C ALA A 158 -16.52 -9.23 -6.11
N ALA A 159 -16.77 -10.17 -5.21
CA ALA A 159 -17.79 -10.04 -4.18
C ALA A 159 -17.47 -8.90 -3.19
N ARG A 160 -16.22 -8.79 -2.76
CA ARG A 160 -15.76 -7.70 -1.87
C ARG A 160 -15.86 -6.34 -2.53
N LEU A 161 -15.46 -6.22 -3.80
CA LEU A 161 -15.64 -4.98 -4.56
C LEU A 161 -17.11 -4.59 -4.67
N GLN A 162 -18.00 -5.56 -4.90
CA GLN A 162 -19.44 -5.31 -4.95
C GLN A 162 -19.99 -4.76 -3.62
N ILE A 163 -19.54 -5.29 -2.48
CA ILE A 163 -19.91 -4.78 -1.14
C ILE A 163 -19.49 -3.30 -0.97
N VAL A 164 -18.27 -2.96 -1.42
CA VAL A 164 -17.79 -1.57 -1.36
C VAL A 164 -18.66 -0.65 -2.22
N LEU A 165 -18.97 -1.05 -3.45
CA LEU A 165 -19.80 -0.26 -4.38
C LEU A 165 -21.22 -0.01 -3.84
N GLU A 166 -21.84 -1.00 -3.19
CA GLU A 166 -23.17 -0.86 -2.59
C GLU A 166 -23.18 0.00 -1.33
N SER A 167 -22.03 0.12 -0.67
CA SER A 167 -21.86 0.97 0.51
C SER A 167 -21.62 2.42 0.11
N ALA A 168 -20.89 2.66 -1.00
CA ALA A 168 -20.62 3.98 -1.55
C ALA A 168 -21.84 4.62 -2.26
N ALA A 169 -22.82 3.82 -2.69
CA ALA A 169 -24.01 4.30 -3.40
C ALA A 169 -25.13 4.84 -2.48
N ARG A 170 -24.89 4.95 -1.17
CA ARG A 170 -25.85 5.42 -0.16
C ARG A 170 -25.46 6.81 0.34
#